data_AF-A0A923QMD2-F1
#
_entry.id   AF-A0A923QMD2-F1
#
_cell.length_a   1.000
_cell.length_b   1.000
_cell.length_c   1.000
_cell.angle_alpha   90.00
_cell.angle_beta   90.00
_cell.angle_gamma   90.00
#
_symmetry.space_group_name_H-M   'P 1'
#
loop_
_entity.id
_entity.type
_entity.pdbx_description
1 polymer ?
#
loop_
_entity_poly.entity_id
_entity_poly.type
_entity_poly.pdbx_seq_one_letter_code
_entity_poly.pdbx_strand_id
1 'polypeptide(L)' 'MQASPYLRQHPQRVALHNEIHARPPEAMTAPMALSHVVMACDASQREASRAHLAALLKGHHLPAPDAHSIHIRMDLG' A
#
# COMPACT_ATOMS: atom_id res chain seq x y z
N MET A 1 -0.85 0.03 45.09
CA MET A 1 -0.26 0.27 43.77
C MET A 1 -1.22 -0.28 42.72
N GLN A 2 -1.94 0.58 42.00
CA GLN A 2 -2.85 0.13 40.95
C GLN A 2 -2.03 -0.32 39.74
N ALA A 3 -2.22 -1.57 39.31
CA ALA A 3 -1.59 -2.09 38.11
C ALA A 3 -2.12 -1.34 36.89
N SER A 4 -1.23 -0.64 36.18
CA SER A 4 -1.57 -0.01 34.91
C SER A 4 -2.06 -1.11 33.95
N PRO A 5 -3.23 -0.96 33.29
CA PRO A 5 -3.72 -1.98 32.37
C PRO A 5 -2.72 -2.06 31.22
N TYR A 6 -1.93 -3.13 31.19
CA TYR A 6 -0.99 -3.38 30.11
C TYR A 6 -1.77 -3.34 28.80
N LEU A 7 -1.49 -2.31 27.98
CA LEU A 7 -2.04 -2.21 26.64
C LEU A 7 -1.64 -3.50 25.90
N ARG A 8 -2.63 -4.30 25.49
CA ARG A 8 -2.39 -5.50 24.69
C ARG A 8 -1.67 -5.07 23.41
N GLN A 9 -0.43 -5.49 23.30
CA GLN A 9 0.42 -5.23 22.15
C GLN A 9 -0.20 -5.89 20.91
N HIS A 10 -0.56 -5.11 19.90
CA HIS A 10 -1.06 -5.66 18.64
C HIS A 10 0.04 -6.51 17.97
N PRO A 11 -0.25 -7.73 17.44
CA PRO A 11 0.75 -8.59 16.84
C PRO A 11 1.56 -7.93 15.72
N GLN A 12 0.94 -7.02 14.95
CA GLN A 12 1.60 -6.32 13.84
C GLN A 12 2.41 -5.08 14.27
N ARG A 13 2.37 -4.66 15.54
CA ARG A 13 2.98 -3.40 15.99
C ARG A 13 4.47 -3.32 15.67
N VAL A 14 5.21 -4.38 15.98
CA VAL A 14 6.67 -4.41 15.77
C VAL A 14 7.00 -4.40 14.28
N ALA A 15 6.26 -5.18 13.48
CA ALA A 15 6.46 -5.25 12.03
C ALA A 15 6.22 -3.89 11.36
N LEU A 16 5.10 -3.22 11.68
CA LEU A 16 4.77 -1.90 11.16
C LEU A 16 5.71 -0.81 11.67
N HIS A 17 6.14 -0.88 12.93
CA HIS A 17 7.10 0.09 13.49
C HIS A 17 8.47 -0.02 12.83
N ASN A 18 8.90 -1.24 12.51
CA ASN A 18 10.18 -1.52 11.87
C ASN A 18 10.09 -1.56 10.34
N GLU A 19 8.96 -1.17 9.77
CA GLU A 19 8.84 -1.00 8.32
C GLU A 19 9.63 0.26 7.93
N ILE A 20 10.95 0.11 7.81
CA ILE A 20 11.85 1.16 7.34
C ILE A 20 11.48 1.46 5.88
N HIS A 21 10.65 2.48 5.69
CA HIS A 21 10.32 3.05 4.39
C HIS A 21 11.38 4.07 3.98
N ALA A 22 12.62 3.63 3.77
CA ALA A 22 13.57 4.41 2.98
C ALA A 22 13.28 4.16 1.49
N ARG A 23 12.12 4.61 1.01
CA ARG A 23 11.85 4.69 -0.43
C ARG A 23 12.36 6.05 -0.89
N PRO A 24 13.37 6.11 -1.78
CA PRO A 24 13.82 7.38 -2.35
C PRO A 24 12.60 8.12 -2.92
N PRO A 25 12.36 9.38 -2.53
CA PRO A 25 11.28 10.16 -3.12
C PRO A 25 11.52 10.29 -4.62
N GLU A 26 10.46 10.15 -5.40
CA GLU A 26 10.52 10.44 -6.82
C GLU A 26 10.74 11.94 -7.03
N ALA A 27 11.63 12.29 -7.96
CA ALA A 27 11.84 13.69 -8.33
C ALA A 27 10.61 14.19 -9.09
N MET A 28 10.01 15.28 -8.60
CA MET A 28 8.78 15.83 -9.13
C MET A 28 9.02 17.25 -9.62
N THR A 29 8.49 17.60 -10.79
CA THR A 29 8.63 18.93 -11.39
C THR A 29 7.30 19.69 -11.28
N ALA A 30 7.32 20.85 -10.64
CA ALA A 30 6.17 21.72 -10.50
C ALA A 30 5.96 22.59 -11.76
N PRO A 31 4.70 23.03 -12.06
CA PRO A 31 3.47 22.77 -11.30
C PRO A 31 2.84 21.40 -11.63
N MET A 32 2.26 20.73 -10.63
CA MET A 32 1.50 19.50 -10.83
C MET A 32 0.36 19.33 -9.83
N ALA A 33 -0.62 18.49 -10.19
CA ALA A 33 -1.70 18.06 -9.30
C ALA A 33 -1.40 16.66 -8.76
N LEU A 34 -1.65 16.45 -7.47
CA LEU A 34 -1.40 15.19 -6.77
C LEU A 34 -2.66 14.74 -6.05
N SER A 35 -2.94 13.45 -6.14
CA SER A 35 -4.05 12.81 -5.42
C SER A 35 -3.55 11.56 -4.73
N HIS A 36 -3.98 11.36 -3.49
CA HIS A 36 -3.67 10.18 -2.70
C HIS A 36 -4.98 9.54 -2.27
N VAL A 37 -5.14 8.25 -2.60
CA VAL A 37 -6.36 7.49 -2.31
C VAL A 37 -5.99 6.32 -1.41
N VAL A 38 -6.74 6.18 -0.32
CA VAL A 38 -6.61 5.06 0.61
C VAL A 38 -7.88 4.22 0.54
N MET A 39 -7.74 2.92 0.33
CA MET A 39 -8.85 1.96 0.34
C MET A 39 -8.80 1.16 1.64
N ALA A 40 -9.83 1.31 2.48
CA ALA A 40 -10.05 0.45 3.63
C ALA A 40 -10.71 -0.85 3.17
N CYS A 41 -10.05 -1.99 3.38
CA CYS A 41 -10.51 -3.28 2.88
C CYS A 41 -10.28 -4.39 3.91
N ASP A 42 -11.24 -5.31 4.01
CA ASP A 42 -11.02 -6.63 4.60
C ASP A 42 -10.17 -7.53 3.67
N ALA A 43 -9.92 -8.78 4.08
CA ALA A 43 -9.10 -9.72 3.31
C ALA A 43 -9.69 -10.05 1.93
N SER A 44 -11.02 -10.24 1.83
CA SER A 44 -11.68 -10.56 0.57
C SER A 44 -11.70 -9.37 -0.38
N GLN A 45 -11.96 -8.17 0.16
CA GLN A 45 -11.98 -6.92 -0.58
C GLN A 45 -10.59 -6.55 -1.07
N ARG A 46 -9.54 -6.84 -0.28
CA ARG A 46 -8.15 -6.66 -0.70
C ARG A 46 -7.82 -7.51 -1.93
N GLU A 47 -8.23 -8.77 -1.94
CA GLU A 47 -7.98 -9.64 -3.10
C GLU A 47 -8.76 -9.18 -4.34
N ALA A 48 -10.03 -8.81 -4.17
CA ALA A 48 -10.83 -8.24 -5.25
C ALA A 48 -10.22 -6.94 -5.82
N SER A 49 -9.68 -6.07 -4.95
CA SER A 49 -8.97 -4.85 -5.34
C SER A 49 -7.71 -5.17 -6.16
N ARG A 50 -6.92 -6.17 -5.76
CA ARG A 50 -5.74 -6.62 -6.53
C ARG A 50 -6.12 -7.16 -7.90
N ALA A 51 -7.19 -7.95 -7.99
CA ALA A 51 -7.70 -8.46 -9.27
C ALA A 51 -8.15 -7.32 -10.19
N HIS A 52 -8.83 -6.31 -9.63
CA HIS A 52 -9.26 -5.14 -10.38
C HIS A 52 -8.07 -4.33 -10.92
N LEU A 53 -7.05 -4.10 -10.10
CA LEU A 53 -5.82 -3.42 -10.51
C LEU A 53 -5.11 -4.18 -11.65
N ALA A 54 -5.01 -5.50 -11.56
CA ALA A 54 -4.42 -6.32 -12.63
C ALA A 54 -5.21 -6.21 -13.96
N ALA A 55 -6.54 -6.16 -13.89
CA ALA A 55 -7.39 -5.97 -15.07
C ALA A 55 -7.18 -4.58 -15.70
N LEU A 56 -7.08 -3.52 -14.87
CA LEU A 56 -6.79 -2.17 -15.32
C LEU A 56 -5.43 -2.12 -16.05
N LEU A 57 -4.37 -2.62 -15.43
CA LEU A 57 -3.02 -2.62 -16.01
C LEU A 57 -2.96 -3.39 -17.32
N LYS A 58 -3.65 -4.54 -17.40
CA LYS A 58 -3.77 -5.31 -18.64
C LYS A 58 -4.42 -4.50 -19.75
N GLY A 59 -5.45 -3.71 -19.45
CA GLY A 59 -6.10 -2.81 -20.40
C GLY A 59 -5.16 -1.73 -20.97
N HIS A 60 -4.16 -1.32 -20.19
CA HIS A 60 -3.11 -0.38 -20.61
C HIS A 60 -1.85 -1.09 -21.18
N HIS A 61 -1.91 -2.40 -21.45
CA HIS A 61 -0.77 -3.20 -21.91
C HIS A 61 0.44 -3.20 -20.96
N LEU A 62 0.21 -3.00 -19.66
CA LEU A 62 1.22 -3.00 -18.61
C LEU A 62 1.30 -4.38 -17.91
N PRO A 63 2.45 -4.72 -17.29
CA PRO A 63 2.60 -5.97 -16.57
C PRO A 63 1.70 -6.03 -15.34
N ALA A 64 1.21 -7.23 -15.03
CA ALA A 64 0.46 -7.48 -13.80
C ALA A 64 1.39 -7.37 -12.56
N PRO A 65 0.87 -6.91 -11.40
CA PRO A 65 1.63 -6.89 -10.16
C PRO A 65 1.96 -8.31 -9.70
N ASP A 66 3.15 -8.52 -9.15
CA ASP A 66 3.50 -9.80 -8.52
C ASP A 66 2.59 -10.07 -7.30
N ALA A 67 2.33 -11.36 -7.02
CA ALA A 67 1.44 -11.81 -5.95
C ALA A 67 1.85 -11.28 -4.56
N HIS A 68 3.13 -11.05 -4.34
CA HIS A 68 3.70 -10.58 -3.09
C HIS A 68 4.14 -9.11 -3.13
N SER A 69 3.83 -8.38 -4.22
CA SER A 69 4.08 -6.94 -4.30
C SER A 69 3.27 -6.18 -3.26
N ILE A 70 3.98 -5.48 -2.36
CA ILE A 70 3.41 -4.54 -1.39
C ILE A 70 3.46 -3.09 -1.89
N HIS A 71 4.17 -2.84 -3.00
CA HIS A 71 4.27 -1.56 -3.66
C HIS A 71 4.52 -1.77 -5.15
N ILE A 72 3.78 -1.05 -5.98
CA ILE A 72 4.02 -0.97 -7.42
C ILE A 72 3.94 0.48 -7.87
N ARG A 73 4.68 0.81 -8.92
CA ARG A 73 4.59 2.11 -9.60
C ARG A 73 4.43 1.83 -11.08
N MET A 74 3.44 2.47 -11.68
CA MET A 74 3.10 2.32 -13.08
C MET A 74 2.76 3.70 -13.65
N ASP A 75 3.20 3.94 -14.88
CA ASP A 75 2.74 5.06 -15.70
C ASP A 75 1.61 4.54 -16.60
N LEU A 76 0.45 5.18 -16.58
CA LEU A 76 -0.74 4.75 -17.31
C LEU A 76 -0.93 5.50 -18.64
N GLY A 77 -0.01 6.39 -19.00
CA GLY A 77 -0.10 7.26 -20.18
C GLY A 77 -0.69 8.63 -19.88
#